data_AF-A0A124EB68-F1
#
_entry.id   AF-A0A124EB68-F1
#
_cell.length_a   1.000
_cell.length_b   1.000
_cell.length_c   1.000
_cell.angle_alpha   90.00
_cell.angle_beta   90.00
_cell.angle_gamma   90.00
#
_symmetry.space_group_name_H-M   'P 1'
#
loop_
_entity.id
_entity.type
_entity.pdbx_description
1 polymer ?
#
loop_
_entity_poly.entity_id
_entity_poly.type
_entity_poly.pdbx_seq_one_letter_code
_entity_poly.pdbx_strand_id
1 'polypeptide(L)'
;MAGRLLKAFLFLAVVSLALVSFLIFFSGEKYRLEVETHFGSPVEFEGAELMAGYPNGVTHVALFKFRRSGGGGRDFRLVKAFDLPVDYVVAEIRDGDVLYCRAVFEDGRFVLDDGHCFPTLEDALRRRITLSSCINGTYLGYKIERNSIVYFLFQASNETTCVNESVEILGRTWGIFAEITGKNGTLLCTLEVVNGTYLTDEVVMVKEEWCGLS
;
A
#
# COMPACT_ATOMS: atom_id res chain seq x y z
N MET A 1 57.31 15.53 13.42
CA MET A 1 56.03 16.30 13.30
C MET A 1 55.10 15.76 12.23
N ALA A 2 55.57 15.44 11.03
CA ALA A 2 54.74 14.99 9.89
C ALA A 2 53.82 13.77 10.18
N GLY A 3 54.31 12.74 10.86
CA GLY A 3 53.52 11.52 11.14
C GLY A 3 52.36 11.69 12.14
N ARG A 4 52.40 12.70 13.02
CA ARG A 4 51.28 13.00 13.94
C ARG A 4 50.19 13.81 13.23
N LEU A 5 50.58 14.72 12.34
CA LEU A 5 49.66 15.50 11.50
C LEU A 5 48.90 14.60 10.52
N LEU A 6 49.58 13.63 9.89
CA LEU A 6 48.95 12.67 8.97
C LEU A 6 47.89 11.80 9.66
N LYS A 7 48.16 11.32 10.88
CA LYS A 7 47.21 10.54 11.68
C LYS A 7 46.00 11.35 12.10
N ALA A 8 46.21 12.60 12.54
CA ALA A 8 45.11 13.51 12.90
C ALA A 8 44.22 13.82 11.68
N PHE A 9 44.82 14.03 10.51
CA PHE A 9 44.09 14.26 9.26
C PHE A 9 43.26 13.05 8.81
N LEU A 10 43.85 11.86 8.84
CA LEU A 10 43.13 10.61 8.53
C LEU A 10 41.96 10.37 9.50
N PHE A 11 42.15 10.62 10.79
CA PHE A 11 41.09 10.51 11.78
C PHE A 11 39.94 11.49 11.48
N LEU A 12 40.27 12.76 11.20
CA LEU A 12 39.28 13.78 10.83
C LEU A 12 38.52 13.42 9.55
N ALA A 13 39.20 12.88 8.53
CA ALA A 13 38.57 12.45 7.29
C ALA A 13 37.59 11.29 7.51
N VAL A 14 37.97 10.30 8.32
CA VAL A 14 37.10 9.15 8.65
C VAL A 14 35.89 9.60 9.47
N VAL A 15 36.09 10.45 10.48
CA VAL A 15 35.00 11.00 11.31
C VAL A 15 34.05 11.85 10.45
N SER A 16 34.59 12.67 9.55
CA SER A 16 33.78 13.49 8.65
C SER A 16 32.99 12.64 7.66
N LEU A 17 33.59 11.60 7.09
CA LEU A 17 32.90 10.68 6.19
C LEU A 17 31.80 9.91 6.93
N ALA A 18 32.06 9.44 8.15
CA ALA A 18 31.04 8.80 8.97
C ALA A 18 29.89 9.75 9.31
N LEU A 19 30.19 11.01 9.64
CA LEU A 19 29.19 12.04 9.92
C LEU A 19 28.37 12.38 8.67
N VAL A 20 29.00 12.51 7.49
CA VAL A 20 28.30 12.78 6.23
C VAL A 20 27.42 11.61 5.83
N SER A 21 27.91 10.37 5.92
CA SER A 21 27.11 9.17 5.68
C SER A 21 25.93 9.07 6.65
N PHE A 22 26.14 9.42 7.92
CA PHE A 22 25.09 9.49 8.93
C PHE A 22 24.07 10.58 8.58
N LEU A 23 24.51 11.79 8.23
CA LEU A 23 23.63 12.89 7.84
C LEU A 23 22.81 12.56 6.59
N ILE A 24 23.39 11.92 5.57
CA ILE A 24 22.68 11.48 4.37
C ILE A 24 21.63 10.41 4.72
N PHE A 25 21.96 9.49 5.64
CA PHE A 25 21.02 8.47 6.10
C PHE A 25 19.83 9.07 6.88
N PHE A 26 20.05 10.16 7.61
CA PHE A 26 19.00 10.85 8.38
C PHE A 26 18.32 12.02 7.64
N SER A 27 18.85 12.47 6.50
CA SER A 27 18.25 13.56 5.70
C SER A 27 17.24 13.07 4.65
N GLY A 28 16.78 11.81 4.76
CA GLY A 28 15.69 11.30 3.92
C GLY A 28 14.45 12.20 4.03
N GLU A 29 13.77 12.41 2.90
CA GLU A 29 12.48 13.09 2.88
C GLU A 29 11.54 12.40 3.89
N LYS A 30 10.97 13.18 4.80
CA LYS A 30 10.04 12.67 5.80
C LYS A 30 8.61 12.90 5.33
N TYR A 31 7.85 11.83 5.19
CA TYR A 31 6.45 11.88 4.79
C TYR A 31 5.58 12.11 6.01
N ARG A 32 5.07 13.34 6.14
CA ARG A 32 4.20 13.73 7.24
C ARG A 32 2.80 13.18 6.99
N LEU A 33 2.30 12.40 7.95
CA LEU A 33 0.98 11.84 8.00
C LEU A 33 0.20 12.45 9.16
N GLU A 34 -1.00 12.91 8.89
CA GLU A 34 -1.95 13.39 9.88
C GLU A 34 -3.15 12.45 9.92
N VAL A 35 -3.47 11.99 11.13
CA VAL A 35 -4.49 10.99 11.39
C VAL A 35 -5.41 11.49 12.49
N GLU A 36 -6.71 11.47 12.20
CA GLU A 36 -7.77 11.71 13.17
C GLU A 36 -8.34 10.38 13.62
N THR A 37 -8.71 10.28 14.88
CA THR A 37 -9.30 9.06 15.42
C THR A 37 -10.58 9.37 16.15
N HIS A 38 -11.60 8.52 15.98
CA HIS A 38 -12.89 8.64 16.64
C HIS A 38 -13.36 7.25 17.11
N PHE A 39 -12.95 6.87 18.32
CA PHE A 39 -13.33 5.57 18.89
C PHE A 39 -14.51 5.69 19.84
N GLY A 40 -15.48 4.80 19.73
CA GLY A 40 -16.66 4.70 20.60
C GLY A 40 -16.31 4.38 22.05
N SER A 41 -15.21 3.66 22.29
CA SER A 41 -14.69 3.37 23.63
C SER A 41 -13.30 3.98 23.87
N PRO A 42 -13.02 4.47 25.09
CA PRO A 42 -11.72 5.05 25.42
C PRO A 42 -10.52 4.12 25.14
N VAL A 43 -9.46 4.69 24.58
CA VAL A 43 -8.18 4.06 24.26
C VAL A 43 -7.00 4.91 24.72
N GLU A 44 -5.87 4.25 24.93
CA GLU A 44 -4.56 4.88 25.11
C GLU A 44 -3.73 4.65 23.85
N PHE A 45 -3.07 5.71 23.36
CA PHE A 45 -2.14 5.60 22.25
C PHE A 45 -0.78 5.06 22.74
N GLU A 46 -0.35 3.92 22.20
CA GLU A 46 0.88 3.23 22.61
C GLU A 46 2.06 3.51 21.66
N GLY A 47 1.80 3.97 20.43
CA GLY A 47 2.84 4.30 19.47
C GLY A 47 2.42 4.12 18.02
N ALA A 48 3.34 4.37 17.09
CA ALA A 48 3.12 4.13 15.67
C ALA A 48 4.38 3.54 15.04
N GLU A 49 4.19 2.65 14.07
CA GLU A 49 5.29 2.02 13.33
C GLU A 49 5.00 2.00 11.83
N LEU A 50 6.08 1.95 11.04
CA LEU A 50 6.03 1.78 9.60
C LEU A 50 6.37 0.34 9.25
N MET A 51 5.44 -0.36 8.60
CA MET A 51 5.67 -1.68 8.02
C MET A 51 5.97 -1.51 6.53
N ALA A 52 7.25 -1.31 6.21
CA ALA A 52 7.71 -1.14 4.84
C ALA A 52 7.75 -2.48 4.09
N GLY A 53 7.10 -2.54 2.93
CA GLY A 53 7.08 -3.73 2.08
C GLY A 53 6.12 -4.82 2.57
N TYR A 54 5.13 -4.47 3.38
CA TYR A 54 4.11 -5.39 3.87
C TYR A 54 2.72 -4.99 3.32
N PRO A 55 1.91 -5.94 2.82
CA PRO A 55 2.15 -7.38 2.74
C PRO A 55 2.95 -7.78 1.49
N ASN A 56 3.25 -6.81 0.62
CA ASN A 56 4.05 -7.00 -0.58
C ASN A 56 5.10 -5.89 -0.73
N GLY A 57 6.11 -6.10 -1.56
CA GLY A 57 7.27 -5.22 -1.67
C GLY A 57 7.01 -3.78 -2.12
N VAL A 58 5.77 -3.41 -2.46
CA VAL A 58 5.38 -2.06 -2.89
C VAL A 58 4.38 -1.40 -1.96
N THR A 59 3.95 -2.08 -0.89
CA THR A 59 2.98 -1.55 0.07
C THR A 59 3.68 -1.09 1.35
N HIS A 60 3.30 0.07 1.86
CA HIS A 60 3.80 0.65 3.09
C HIS A 60 2.63 0.96 4.03
N VAL A 61 2.62 0.34 5.21
CA VAL A 61 1.53 0.49 6.19
C VAL A 61 2.02 1.28 7.39
N ALA A 62 1.32 2.35 7.74
CA ALA A 62 1.46 3.03 9.02
C ALA A 62 0.50 2.39 10.02
N LEU A 63 1.05 1.65 10.99
CA LEU A 63 0.27 0.98 12.03
C LEU A 63 0.32 1.81 13.32
N PHE A 64 -0.84 2.34 13.73
CA PHE A 64 -1.03 3.09 14.96
C PHE A 64 -1.55 2.16 16.05
N LYS A 65 -0.84 2.06 17.17
CA LYS A 65 -1.12 1.10 18.24
C LYS A 65 -1.90 1.76 19.36
N PHE A 66 -2.99 1.13 19.74
CA PHE A 66 -3.89 1.57 20.80
C PHE A 66 -4.21 0.40 21.73
N ARG A 67 -4.52 0.74 22.98
CA ARG A 67 -5.03 -0.21 23.97
C ARG A 67 -6.29 0.34 24.60
N ARG A 68 -7.36 -0.45 24.70
CA ARG A 68 -8.57 -0.04 25.41
C ARG A 68 -8.25 0.21 26.89
N SER A 69 -8.67 1.36 27.38
CA SER A 69 -8.42 1.79 28.75
C SER A 69 -9.51 2.75 29.19
N GLY A 70 -10.19 2.46 30.31
CA GLY A 70 -11.26 3.31 30.83
C GLY A 70 -10.83 4.74 31.18
N GLY A 71 -9.52 4.98 31.36
CA GLY A 71 -8.94 6.31 31.59
C GLY A 71 -8.40 6.99 30.32
N GLY A 72 -8.54 6.35 29.16
CA GLY A 72 -8.03 6.83 27.88
C GLY A 72 -8.88 7.93 27.23
N GLY A 73 -8.45 8.35 26.04
CA GLY A 73 -9.19 9.27 25.18
C GLY A 73 -10.01 8.53 24.13
N ARG A 74 -10.96 9.22 23.50
CA ARG A 74 -11.72 8.68 22.35
C ARG A 74 -11.28 9.32 21.03
N ASP A 75 -10.98 10.61 21.12
CA ASP A 75 -10.61 11.43 19.99
C ASP A 75 -9.14 11.84 20.10
N PHE A 76 -8.38 11.59 19.03
CA PHE A 76 -6.99 11.97 18.93
C PHE A 76 -6.74 12.63 17.58
N ARG A 77 -5.81 13.58 17.58
CA ARG A 77 -5.20 14.09 16.36
C ARG A 77 -3.71 13.80 16.42
N LEU A 78 -3.29 12.83 15.63
CA LEU A 78 -1.93 12.30 15.64
C LEU A 78 -1.20 12.77 14.39
N VAL A 79 -0.02 13.33 14.60
CA VAL A 79 0.89 13.70 13.51
C VAL A 79 2.15 12.87 13.65
N LYS A 80 2.48 12.12 12.60
CA LYS A 80 3.70 11.30 12.52
C LYS A 80 4.42 11.55 11.21
N ALA A 81 5.73 11.33 11.23
CA ALA A 81 6.59 11.49 10.08
C ALA A 81 7.31 10.16 9.83
N PHE A 82 7.21 9.66 8.60
CA PHE A 82 7.76 8.37 8.19
C PHE A 82 8.83 8.52 7.13
N ASP A 83 9.71 7.52 7.03
CA ASP A 83 10.82 7.50 6.06
C ASP A 83 10.39 7.16 4.63
N LEU A 84 9.17 6.64 4.46
CA LEU A 84 8.60 6.24 3.18
C LEU A 84 7.17 6.79 3.06
N PRO A 85 6.67 7.01 1.83
CA PRO A 85 5.28 7.33 1.62
C PRO A 85 4.41 6.19 2.15
N VAL A 86 3.33 6.53 2.83
CA VAL A 86 2.40 5.55 3.42
C VAL A 86 1.27 5.29 2.43
N ASP A 87 1.00 4.04 2.12
CA ASP A 87 -0.14 3.65 1.30
C ASP A 87 -1.38 3.41 2.19
N TYR A 88 -1.23 2.65 3.29
CA TYR A 88 -2.34 2.33 4.19
C TYR A 88 -2.10 2.83 5.61
N VAL A 89 -3.16 3.31 6.25
CA VAL A 89 -3.16 3.69 7.66
C VAL A 89 -4.10 2.75 8.40
N VAL A 90 -3.62 2.12 9.46
CA VAL A 90 -4.37 1.12 10.23
C VAL A 90 -4.16 1.33 11.72
N ALA A 91 -5.21 1.21 12.52
CA ALA A 91 -5.13 1.10 13.97
C ALA A 91 -5.04 -0.37 14.39
N GLU A 92 -4.05 -0.75 15.20
CA GLU A 92 -4.07 -1.96 16.02
C GLU A 92 -4.68 -1.60 17.38
N ILE A 93 -5.83 -2.15 17.74
CA ILE A 93 -6.51 -1.90 19.01
C ILE A 93 -6.51 -3.19 19.83
N ARG A 94 -5.90 -3.14 21.02
CA ARG A 94 -5.88 -4.26 21.98
C ARG A 94 -7.06 -4.15 22.94
N ASP A 95 -7.97 -5.12 22.89
CA ASP A 95 -9.18 -5.22 23.71
C ASP A 95 -9.46 -6.67 24.13
N GLY A 96 -8.50 -7.28 24.83
CA GLY A 96 -8.44 -8.74 25.02
C GLY A 96 -7.96 -9.42 23.73
N ASP A 97 -8.78 -9.36 22.68
CA ASP A 97 -8.40 -9.68 21.31
C ASP A 97 -7.85 -8.44 20.59
N VAL A 98 -7.16 -8.64 19.47
CA VAL A 98 -6.60 -7.56 18.65
C VAL A 98 -7.53 -7.28 17.47
N LEU A 99 -7.88 -6.01 17.28
CA LEU A 99 -8.63 -5.53 16.13
C LEU A 99 -7.76 -4.63 15.26
N TYR A 100 -7.96 -4.69 13.95
CA TYR A 100 -7.25 -3.86 12.98
C TYR A 100 -8.25 -2.98 12.24
N CYS A 101 -8.24 -1.68 12.52
CA CYS A 101 -9.19 -0.74 11.92
C CYS A 101 -8.50 0.05 10.81
N ARG A 102 -8.92 -0.16 9.56
CA ARG A 102 -8.38 0.57 8.41
C ARG A 102 -8.92 1.98 8.42
N ALA A 103 -8.07 2.97 8.20
CA ALA A 103 -8.50 4.34 8.07
C ALA A 103 -9.30 4.57 6.78
N VAL A 104 -10.31 5.41 6.85
CA VAL A 104 -10.97 5.99 5.67
C VAL A 104 -10.26 7.28 5.30
N PHE A 105 -10.20 7.59 4.00
CA PHE A 105 -9.68 8.86 3.52
C PHE A 105 -10.84 9.81 3.22
N GLU A 106 -11.05 10.80 4.08
CA GLU A 106 -12.17 11.76 4.01
C GLU A 106 -11.63 13.19 4.15
N ASP A 107 -12.13 14.11 3.32
CA ASP A 107 -11.76 15.53 3.33
C ASP A 107 -10.24 15.81 3.36
N GLY A 108 -9.46 14.94 2.69
CA GLY A 108 -8.00 15.05 2.60
C GLY A 108 -7.25 14.51 3.82
N ARG A 109 -7.90 13.76 4.72
CA ARG A 109 -7.31 13.24 5.96
C ARG A 109 -7.61 11.75 6.13
N PHE A 110 -6.77 11.07 6.89
CA PHE A 110 -7.03 9.70 7.33
C PHE A 110 -7.79 9.70 8.65
N VAL A 111 -8.92 9.00 8.69
CA VAL A 111 -9.78 8.87 9.87
C VAL A 111 -9.82 7.41 10.32
N LEU A 112 -9.45 7.15 11.56
CA LEU A 112 -9.54 5.84 12.21
C LEU A 112 -10.78 5.78 13.12
N ASP A 113 -11.67 4.84 12.88
CA ASP A 113 -12.89 4.64 13.65
C ASP A 113 -13.15 3.15 13.94
N ASP A 114 -14.20 2.87 14.72
CA ASP A 114 -14.64 1.50 15.00
C ASP A 114 -15.46 0.87 13.85
N GLY A 115 -15.82 1.64 12.81
CA GLY A 115 -16.68 1.20 11.71
C GLY A 115 -15.97 0.30 10.70
N HIS A 116 -14.64 0.37 10.64
CA HIS A 116 -13.82 -0.29 9.62
C HIS A 116 -12.78 -1.24 10.23
N CYS A 117 -13.20 -2.03 11.23
CA CYS A 117 -12.34 -2.96 11.96
C CYS A 117 -12.44 -4.40 11.45
N PHE A 118 -11.30 -5.08 11.47
CA PHE A 118 -11.12 -6.44 10.98
C PHE A 118 -10.38 -7.28 12.03
N PRO A 119 -10.60 -8.61 12.05
CA PRO A 119 -9.94 -9.50 13.01
C PRO A 119 -8.44 -9.70 12.72
N THR A 120 -7.99 -9.43 11.49
CA THR A 120 -6.59 -9.56 11.09
C THR A 120 -6.14 -8.33 10.30
N LEU A 121 -4.84 -8.04 10.33
CA LEU A 121 -4.24 -6.98 9.53
C LEU A 121 -4.40 -7.27 8.03
N GLU A 122 -4.32 -8.54 7.63
CA GLU A 122 -4.49 -8.97 6.25
C GLU A 122 -5.89 -8.65 5.73
N ASP A 123 -6.92 -8.87 6.54
CA ASP A 123 -8.30 -8.52 6.18
C ASP A 123 -8.50 -7.01 6.11
N ALA A 124 -7.85 -6.22 6.98
CA ALA A 124 -7.86 -4.76 6.89
C ALA A 124 -7.20 -4.25 5.60
N LEU A 125 -6.20 -4.96 5.09
CA LEU A 125 -5.48 -4.63 3.85
C LEU A 125 -6.06 -5.31 2.61
N ARG A 126 -7.09 -6.15 2.79
CA ARG A 126 -7.76 -6.85 1.69
C ARG A 126 -8.67 -5.89 0.95
N ARG A 127 -8.66 -6.00 -0.38
CA ARG A 127 -9.55 -5.30 -1.28
C ARG A 127 -9.85 -6.14 -2.51
N ARG A 128 -10.93 -5.80 -3.19
CA ARG A 128 -11.37 -6.47 -4.41
C ARG A 128 -11.08 -5.61 -5.63
N ILE A 129 -10.53 -6.21 -6.69
CA ILE A 129 -10.48 -5.61 -8.02
C ILE A 129 -11.46 -6.37 -8.90
N THR A 130 -12.40 -5.66 -9.51
CA THR A 130 -13.39 -6.23 -10.42
C THR A 130 -13.11 -5.79 -11.84
N LEU A 131 -12.79 -6.74 -12.72
CA LEU A 131 -12.73 -6.48 -14.15
C LEU A 131 -14.14 -6.41 -14.72
N SER A 132 -14.50 -5.28 -15.32
CA SER A 132 -15.76 -5.10 -16.04
C SER A 132 -15.47 -4.70 -17.49
N SER A 133 -15.39 -5.64 -18.42
CA SER A 133 -15.00 -5.35 -19.82
C SER A 133 -15.51 -6.38 -20.80
N CYS A 134 -15.76 -5.95 -22.04
CA CYS A 134 -16.04 -6.83 -23.17
C CYS A 134 -14.83 -6.80 -24.12
N ILE A 135 -14.27 -7.98 -24.43
CA ILE A 135 -13.05 -8.11 -25.25
C ILE A 135 -13.28 -9.20 -26.29
N ASN A 136 -12.74 -9.01 -27.49
CA ASN A 136 -12.67 -10.05 -28.54
C ASN A 136 -11.65 -11.13 -28.16
N GLY A 137 -12.13 -12.12 -27.40
CA GLY A 137 -11.33 -13.16 -26.80
C GLY A 137 -12.14 -13.97 -25.80
N THR A 138 -11.54 -15.06 -25.35
CA THR A 138 -12.08 -15.92 -24.27
C THR A 138 -11.35 -15.59 -22.98
N TYR A 139 -12.10 -15.29 -21.92
CA TYR A 139 -11.52 -15.07 -20.59
C TYR A 139 -11.05 -16.40 -19.99
N LEU A 140 -9.81 -16.42 -19.50
CA LEU A 140 -9.16 -17.61 -18.95
C LEU A 140 -9.03 -17.57 -17.42
N GLY A 141 -9.35 -16.44 -16.78
CA GLY A 141 -9.14 -16.22 -15.36
C GLY A 141 -8.12 -15.13 -15.08
N TYR A 142 -7.45 -15.20 -13.93
CA TYR A 142 -6.43 -14.24 -13.53
C TYR A 142 -5.19 -14.94 -12.97
N LYS A 143 -4.07 -14.22 -12.94
CA LYS A 143 -2.87 -14.57 -12.17
C LYS A 143 -2.39 -13.35 -11.37
N ILE A 144 -1.78 -13.62 -10.23
CA ILE A 144 -1.13 -12.59 -9.40
C ILE A 144 0.37 -12.91 -9.37
N GLU A 145 1.19 -12.02 -9.89
CA GLU A 145 2.65 -12.14 -9.84
C GLU A 145 3.22 -11.26 -8.72
N ARG A 146 4.22 -11.79 -8.01
CA ARG A 146 4.93 -11.08 -6.92
C ARG A 146 3.99 -10.44 -5.88
N ASN A 147 2.81 -11.05 -5.67
CA ASN A 147 1.76 -10.58 -4.76
C ASN A 147 1.31 -9.12 -4.94
N SER A 148 1.59 -8.52 -6.11
CA SER A 148 1.37 -7.09 -6.35
C SER A 148 1.05 -6.74 -7.80
N ILE A 149 1.21 -7.66 -8.75
CA ILE A 149 0.86 -7.45 -10.15
C ILE A 149 -0.29 -8.37 -10.51
N VAL A 150 -1.41 -7.80 -10.92
CA VAL A 150 -2.61 -8.55 -11.32
C VAL A 150 -2.69 -8.62 -12.83
N TYR A 151 -2.86 -9.81 -13.39
CA TYR A 151 -3.14 -10.01 -14.81
C TYR A 151 -4.46 -10.73 -14.99
N PHE A 152 -5.38 -10.12 -15.73
CA PHE A 152 -6.55 -10.78 -16.26
C PHE A 152 -6.19 -11.42 -17.61
N LEU A 153 -6.43 -12.72 -17.74
CA LEU A 153 -5.92 -13.52 -18.85
C LEU A 153 -7.00 -13.74 -19.90
N PHE A 154 -6.64 -13.50 -21.15
CA PHE A 154 -7.51 -13.69 -22.31
C PHE A 154 -6.79 -14.47 -23.41
N GLN A 155 -7.52 -15.34 -24.09
CA GLN A 155 -7.11 -15.92 -25.36
C GLN A 155 -7.81 -15.16 -26.49
N ALA A 156 -7.06 -14.56 -27.42
CA ALA A 156 -7.66 -13.86 -28.55
C ALA A 156 -8.52 -14.81 -29.40
N SER A 157 -9.73 -14.37 -29.72
CA SER A 157 -10.71 -15.11 -30.53
C SER A 157 -11.59 -14.11 -31.29
N ASN A 158 -12.39 -14.60 -32.24
CA ASN A 158 -13.34 -13.76 -32.99
C ASN A 158 -14.67 -13.54 -32.24
N GLU A 159 -14.80 -14.10 -31.04
CA GLU A 159 -15.98 -13.98 -30.19
C GLU A 159 -15.73 -12.94 -29.10
N THR A 160 -16.72 -12.10 -28.81
CA THR A 160 -16.63 -11.13 -27.72
C THR A 160 -17.08 -11.75 -26.41
N THR A 161 -16.21 -11.77 -25.40
CA THR A 161 -16.57 -12.15 -24.03
C THR A 161 -16.66 -10.91 -23.16
N CYS A 162 -17.81 -10.74 -22.49
CA CYS A 162 -17.99 -9.74 -21.44
C CYS A 162 -17.74 -10.37 -20.07
N VAL A 163 -16.83 -9.78 -19.31
CA VAL A 163 -16.38 -10.26 -18.00
C VAL A 163 -16.83 -9.28 -16.93
N ASN A 164 -17.31 -9.83 -15.81
CA ASN A 164 -17.58 -9.12 -14.57
C ASN A 164 -17.06 -9.99 -13.40
N GLU A 165 -15.75 -10.07 -13.30
CA GLU A 165 -15.06 -11.02 -12.41
C GLU A 165 -14.16 -10.29 -11.44
N SER A 166 -14.13 -10.78 -10.19
CA SER A 166 -13.40 -10.15 -9.10
C SER A 166 -12.21 -10.99 -8.66
N VAL A 167 -11.13 -10.32 -8.28
CA VAL A 167 -9.98 -10.90 -7.60
C VAL A 167 -9.73 -10.16 -6.29
N GLU A 168 -9.46 -10.91 -5.23
CA GLU A 168 -9.02 -10.35 -3.96
C GLU A 168 -7.50 -10.20 -3.95
N ILE A 169 -7.04 -9.08 -3.41
CA ILE A 169 -5.63 -8.77 -3.28
C ILE A 169 -5.35 -8.14 -1.92
N LEU A 170 -4.10 -8.27 -1.48
CA LEU A 170 -3.62 -7.72 -0.22
C LEU A 170 -2.70 -6.55 -0.49
N GLY A 171 -3.03 -5.38 0.07
CA GLY A 171 -2.26 -4.16 -0.08
C GLY A 171 -2.36 -3.52 -1.46
N ARG A 172 -1.35 -2.71 -1.77
CA ARG A 172 -1.27 -1.95 -3.01
C ARG A 172 -0.76 -2.84 -4.14
N THR A 173 -1.29 -2.62 -5.34
CA THR A 173 -0.76 -3.23 -6.57
C THR A 173 0.32 -2.35 -7.17
N TRP A 174 1.35 -2.99 -7.72
CA TRP A 174 2.29 -2.32 -8.62
C TRP A 174 1.62 -2.02 -9.97
N GLY A 175 0.76 -2.93 -10.44
CA GLY A 175 -0.02 -2.73 -11.66
C GLY A 175 -1.13 -3.76 -11.84
N ILE A 176 -2.11 -3.39 -12.65
CA ILE A 176 -3.24 -4.23 -13.04
C ILE A 176 -3.27 -4.22 -14.56
N PHE A 177 -3.25 -5.40 -15.17
CA PHE A 177 -3.11 -5.58 -16.62
C PHE A 177 -4.08 -6.62 -17.18
N ALA A 178 -4.34 -6.54 -18.47
CA ALA A 178 -4.99 -7.59 -19.24
C ALA A 178 -3.97 -8.16 -20.21
N GLU A 179 -3.75 -9.46 -20.12
CA GLU A 179 -2.81 -10.20 -20.96
C GLU A 179 -3.62 -10.97 -22.01
N ILE A 180 -3.54 -10.55 -23.27
CA ILE A 180 -4.29 -11.13 -24.38
C ILE A 180 -3.33 -11.92 -25.26
N THR A 181 -3.38 -13.25 -25.17
CA THR A 181 -2.53 -14.14 -25.96
C THR A 181 -3.17 -14.46 -27.30
N GLY A 182 -2.50 -14.14 -28.40
CA GLY A 182 -2.92 -14.46 -29.75
C GLY A 182 -1.92 -15.36 -30.49
N LYS A 183 -2.21 -15.67 -31.76
CA LYS A 183 -1.28 -16.46 -32.60
C LYS A 183 0.04 -15.74 -32.89
N ASN A 184 0.02 -14.40 -32.84
CA ASN A 184 1.16 -13.55 -33.22
C ASN A 184 1.91 -12.98 -32.01
N GLY A 185 1.66 -13.51 -30.80
CA GLY A 185 2.27 -13.04 -29.55
C GLY A 185 1.24 -12.63 -28.51
N THR A 186 1.74 -12.00 -27.45
CA THR A 186 0.95 -11.55 -26.30
C THR A 186 0.87 -10.03 -26.31
N LEU A 187 -0.34 -9.49 -26.11
CA LEU A 187 -0.59 -8.07 -25.89
C LEU A 187 -0.80 -7.83 -24.40
N LEU A 188 -0.15 -6.79 -23.89
CA LEU A 188 -0.38 -6.32 -22.53
C LEU A 188 -1.13 -4.99 -22.59
N CYS A 189 -2.32 -4.96 -22.00
CA CYS A 189 -3.16 -3.77 -21.94
C CYS A 189 -3.20 -3.26 -20.50
N THR A 190 -2.99 -1.97 -20.32
CA THR A 190 -3.26 -1.29 -19.06
C THR A 190 -4.77 -1.14 -18.85
N LEU A 191 -5.19 -1.14 -17.59
CA LEU A 191 -6.58 -0.93 -17.21
C LEU A 191 -6.78 0.48 -16.66
N GLU A 192 -7.97 1.02 -16.89
CA GLU A 192 -8.45 2.22 -16.25
C GLU A 192 -9.31 1.86 -15.04
N VAL A 193 -9.09 2.55 -13.92
CA VAL A 193 -9.99 2.48 -12.76
C VAL A 193 -11.18 3.39 -13.05
N VAL A 194 -12.38 2.80 -13.14
CA VAL A 194 -13.63 3.54 -13.39
C VAL A 194 -14.42 3.80 -12.11
N ASN A 195 -14.16 3.02 -11.05
CA ASN A 195 -14.71 3.26 -9.73
C ASN A 195 -13.75 2.75 -8.65
N GLY A 196 -13.77 3.41 -7.49
CA GLY A 196 -12.93 3.08 -6.36
C GLY A 196 -11.50 3.60 -6.45
N THR A 197 -10.68 3.17 -5.50
CA THR A 197 -9.26 3.51 -5.37
C THR A 197 -8.52 2.32 -4.77
N TYR A 198 -7.19 2.39 -4.66
CA TYR A 198 -6.43 1.38 -3.96
C TYR A 198 -6.79 1.23 -2.46
N LEU A 199 -7.48 2.21 -1.86
CA LEU A 199 -7.99 2.15 -0.48
C LEU A 199 -9.35 1.47 -0.37
N THR A 200 -10.02 1.23 -1.49
CA THR A 200 -11.37 0.64 -1.56
C THR A 200 -11.39 -0.53 -2.56
N ASP A 201 -12.56 -1.12 -2.75
CA ASP A 201 -12.76 -2.01 -3.89
C ASP A 201 -12.69 -1.19 -5.19
N GLU A 202 -12.00 -1.72 -6.19
CA GLU A 202 -11.78 -1.08 -7.50
C GLU A 202 -12.60 -1.80 -8.57
N VAL A 203 -13.19 -1.02 -9.47
CA VAL A 203 -13.72 -1.53 -10.75
C VAL A 203 -12.84 -1.01 -11.86
N VAL A 204 -12.34 -1.93 -12.68
CA VAL A 204 -11.39 -1.63 -13.74
C VAL A 204 -11.92 -2.06 -15.10
N MET A 205 -11.54 -1.31 -16.13
CA MET A 205 -11.87 -1.59 -17.52
C MET A 205 -10.61 -1.66 -18.38
N VAL A 206 -10.62 -2.54 -19.39
CA VAL A 206 -9.55 -2.58 -20.40
C VAL A 206 -9.68 -1.38 -21.34
N LYS A 207 -8.59 -0.63 -21.49
CA LYS A 207 -8.46 0.36 -22.56
C LYS A 207 -7.74 -0.26 -23.75
N GLU A 208 -8.52 -0.59 -24.78
CA GLU A 208 -7.97 -1.16 -26.03
C GLU A 208 -6.92 -0.25 -26.67
N GLU A 209 -7.08 1.07 -26.55
CA GLU A 209 -6.15 2.08 -27.06
C GLU A 209 -4.75 2.00 -26.41
N TRP A 210 -4.64 1.40 -25.23
CA TRP A 210 -3.41 1.30 -24.44
C TRP A 210 -2.84 -0.13 -24.44
N CYS A 211 -3.26 -0.95 -25.39
CA CYS A 211 -2.69 -2.27 -25.63
C CYS A 211 -1.39 -2.16 -26.45
N GLY A 212 -0.28 -2.66 -25.90
CA GLY A 212 1.02 -2.73 -26.58
C GLY A 212 1.52 -4.15 -26.75
N LEU A 213 2.47 -4.35 -27.68
CA LEU A 213 3.24 -5.58 -27.79
C LEU A 213 4.33 -5.58 -26.72
N SER A 214 4.42 -6.67 -25.94
CA SER A 214 5.49 -6.92 -24.96
C SER A 214 6.60 -7.77 -25.56
#